data_AF-A0A1X0T5D2-F1
#
_entry.id   AF-A0A1X0T5D2-F1
#
_cell.length_a   1.000
_cell.length_b   1.000
_cell.length_c   1.000
_cell.angle_alpha   90.00
_cell.angle_beta   90.00
_cell.angle_gamma   90.00
#
_symmetry.space_group_name_H-M   'P 1'
#
loop_
_entity.id
_entity.type
_entity.pdbx_description
1 polymer ?
#
loop_
_entity_poly.entity_id
_entity_poly.type
_entity_poly.pdbx_seq_one_letter_code
_entity_poly.pdbx_strand_id
1 'polypeptide(L)'
;MVAIVNLGGPVSASHRLAHEGAALGQIHAGSNANKASDHWHGFLRGLLASGTIDDAEMEAMRAEAKGMAEITGCEVAEDFVRDVDAEIRGGGRDAHRIVSAYLVRPAIDNPGGDLKRRVN
;
A
#
# COMPACT_ATOMS: atom_id res chain seq x y z
N MET A 1 20.69 55.11 -14.43
CA MET A 1 21.44 53.98 -15.00
C MET A 1 22.07 53.23 -13.83
N VAL A 2 21.46 52.14 -13.39
CA VAL A 2 21.87 51.37 -12.19
C VAL A 2 22.46 50.05 -12.68
N ALA A 3 23.71 49.77 -12.29
CA ALA A 3 24.36 48.50 -12.55
C ALA A 3 23.91 47.46 -11.51
N ILE A 4 23.32 46.36 -11.96
CA ILE A 4 23.02 45.20 -11.13
C ILE A 4 24.31 44.39 -11.00
N VAL A 5 24.89 44.34 -9.79
CA VAL A 5 26.03 43.48 -9.48
C VAL A 5 25.52 42.04 -9.35
N ASN A 6 25.94 41.19 -10.28
CA ASN A 6 25.66 39.75 -10.27
C ASN A 6 26.55 39.07 -9.21
N LEU A 7 25.97 38.68 -8.07
CA LEU A 7 26.64 37.90 -7.02
C LEU A 7 26.59 36.39 -7.32
N GLY A 8 26.92 36.01 -8.54
CA GLY A 8 27.05 34.61 -8.97
C GLY A 8 28.41 34.03 -8.62
N GLY A 9 28.67 33.79 -7.33
CA GLY A 9 29.74 32.87 -6.92
C GLY A 9 29.29 31.41 -7.12
N PRO A 10 30.18 30.47 -7.49
CA PRO A 10 29.80 29.07 -7.63
C PRO A 10 29.42 28.51 -6.26
N VAL A 11 28.13 28.26 -6.05
CA VAL A 11 27.67 27.43 -4.93
C VAL A 11 28.17 26.02 -5.21
N SER A 12 29.14 25.56 -4.41
CA SER A 12 29.70 24.21 -4.47
C SER A 12 28.59 23.19 -4.24
N ALA A 13 28.02 22.68 -5.34
CA ALA A 13 26.86 21.81 -5.40
C ALA A 13 27.20 20.33 -5.17
N SER A 14 28.12 20.01 -4.27
CA SER A 14 28.63 18.63 -4.14
C SER A 14 28.68 18.07 -2.72
N HIS A 15 28.08 18.71 -1.71
CA HIS A 15 28.22 18.19 -0.33
C HIS A 15 26.93 17.96 0.47
N ARG A 16 25.74 17.91 -0.13
CA ARG A 16 24.53 17.70 0.69
C ARG A 16 23.29 17.11 0.00
N LEU A 17 23.45 16.15 -0.92
CA LEU A 17 22.29 15.48 -1.53
C LEU A 17 22.40 13.96 -1.61
N ALA A 18 23.59 13.39 -1.45
CA ALA A 18 23.79 11.94 -1.60
C ALA A 18 23.16 11.11 -0.46
N HIS A 19 23.09 11.66 0.75
CA HIS A 19 22.52 10.96 1.92
C HIS A 19 21.03 11.24 2.15
N GLU A 20 20.51 12.35 1.63
CA GLU A 20 19.10 12.73 1.82
C GLU A 20 18.17 11.98 0.87
N GLY A 21 18.59 11.63 -0.35
CA GLY A 21 17.75 10.92 -1.31
C GLY A 21 17.33 9.51 -0.88
N ALA A 22 18.22 8.77 -0.21
CA ALA A 22 17.91 7.43 0.31
C ALA A 22 16.97 7.50 1.52
N ALA A 23 17.21 8.43 2.45
CA ALA A 23 16.33 8.64 3.61
C ALA A 23 14.95 9.17 3.19
N LEU A 24 14.90 10.09 2.23
CA LEU A 24 13.65 10.60 1.66
C LEU A 24 12.90 9.51 0.89
N GLY A 25 13.63 8.66 0.15
CA GLY A 25 13.08 7.48 -0.51
C GLY A 25 12.47 6.48 0.48
N GLN A 26 13.10 6.27 1.63
CA GLN A 26 12.57 5.42 2.71
C GLN A 26 11.32 6.02 3.36
N ILE A 27 11.29 7.34 3.59
CA ILE A 27 10.11 8.05 4.10
C ILE A 27 8.95 7.94 3.11
N HIS A 28 9.20 8.10 1.81
CA HIS A 28 8.19 7.94 0.77
C HIS A 28 7.71 6.49 0.67
N ALA A 29 8.60 5.49 0.76
CA ALA A 29 8.21 4.09 0.78
C ALA A 29 7.31 3.75 1.98
N GLY A 30 7.68 4.21 3.18
CA GLY A 30 6.86 4.05 4.38
C GLY A 30 5.52 4.78 4.29
N SER A 31 5.50 6.02 3.78
CA SER A 31 4.27 6.76 3.57
C SER A 31 3.34 6.11 2.55
N ASN A 32 3.89 5.56 1.46
CA ASN A 32 3.09 4.89 0.43
C ASN A 32 2.51 3.58 0.92
N ALA A 33 3.26 2.82 1.70
CA ALA A 33 2.73 1.62 2.35
C ALA A 33 1.63 1.93 3.36
N ASN A 34 1.78 2.96 4.19
CA ASN A 34 0.72 3.37 5.11
C ASN A 34 -0.55 3.79 4.34
N LYS A 35 -0.40 4.56 3.25
CA LYS A 35 -1.54 4.93 2.39
C LYS A 35 -2.23 3.71 1.78
N ALA A 36 -1.45 2.74 1.29
CA ALA A 36 -2.00 1.52 0.72
C ALA A 36 -2.71 0.67 1.79
N SER A 37 -2.16 0.58 3.00
CA SER A 37 -2.80 -0.12 4.12
C SER A 37 -4.08 0.58 4.59
N ASP A 38 -4.09 1.92 4.67
CA ASP A 38 -5.27 2.68 5.07
C ASP A 38 -6.37 2.56 4.03
N HIS A 39 -6.02 2.65 2.74
CA HIS A 39 -6.93 2.41 1.62
C HIS A 39 -7.54 1.01 1.69
N TRP A 40 -6.71 -0.02 1.88
CA TRP A 40 -7.15 -1.41 2.00
C TRP A 40 -8.12 -1.63 3.16
N HIS A 41 -7.79 -1.14 4.36
CA HIS A 41 -8.69 -1.24 5.51
C HIS A 41 -9.97 -0.44 5.31
N GLY A 42 -9.90 0.74 4.67
CA GLY A 42 -11.06 1.54 4.30
C GLY A 42 -12.01 0.80 3.37
N PHE A 43 -11.46 0.15 2.35
CA PHE A 43 -12.21 -0.70 1.41
C PHE A 43 -12.93 -1.85 2.14
N LEU A 44 -12.21 -2.64 2.95
CA LEU A 44 -12.81 -3.76 3.70
C LEU A 44 -13.90 -3.31 4.69
N ARG A 45 -13.71 -2.16 5.36
CA ARG A 45 -14.75 -1.58 6.23
C ARG A 45 -15.97 -1.13 5.44
N GLY A 46 -15.79 -0.60 4.23
CA GLY A 46 -16.88 -0.25 3.32
C GLY A 46 -17.74 -1.45 2.96
N LEU A 47 -17.10 -2.58 2.62
CA LEU A 47 -17.79 -3.83 2.31
C LEU A 47 -18.58 -4.39 3.51
N LEU A 48 -18.04 -4.31 4.73
CA LEU A 48 -18.79 -4.75 5.91
C LEU A 48 -19.98 -3.83 6.23
N ALA A 49 -19.90 -2.56 5.85
CA ALA A 49 -20.95 -1.57 6.09
C ALA A 49 -22.10 -1.64 5.08
N SER A 50 -21.89 -2.20 3.87
CA SER A 50 -22.96 -2.36 2.87
C SER A 50 -24.03 -3.36 3.30
N GLY A 51 -23.70 -4.28 4.22
CA GLY A 51 -24.63 -5.21 4.87
C GLY A 51 -24.98 -6.45 4.05
N THR A 52 -24.74 -6.41 2.74
CA THR A 52 -24.77 -7.56 1.83
C THR A 52 -23.58 -7.46 0.90
N ILE A 53 -22.99 -8.60 0.53
CA ILE A 53 -21.97 -8.70 -0.50
C ILE A 53 -22.56 -9.56 -1.61
N ASP A 54 -22.84 -8.97 -2.77
CA ASP A 54 -23.33 -9.67 -3.95
C ASP A 54 -22.20 -10.11 -4.91
N ASP A 55 -22.57 -10.78 -6.00
CA ASP A 55 -21.59 -11.28 -7.00
C ASP A 55 -20.77 -10.15 -7.64
N ALA A 56 -21.35 -8.96 -7.82
CA ALA A 56 -20.63 -7.83 -8.39
C ALA A 56 -19.63 -7.25 -7.37
N GLU A 57 -20.01 -7.20 -6.10
CA GLU A 57 -19.11 -6.83 -5.00
C GLU A 57 -18.00 -7.86 -4.81
N MET A 58 -18.26 -9.15 -5.03
CA MET A 58 -17.24 -10.21 -5.04
C MET A 58 -16.22 -10.03 -6.17
N GLU A 59 -16.65 -9.67 -7.37
CA GLU A 59 -15.72 -9.35 -8.46
C GLU A 59 -14.95 -8.04 -8.20
N ALA A 60 -15.59 -7.04 -7.60
CA ALA A 60 -14.92 -5.81 -7.18
C ALA A 60 -13.85 -6.08 -6.11
N MET A 61 -14.17 -6.89 -5.10
CA MET A 61 -13.24 -7.40 -4.08
C MET A 61 -12.02 -8.05 -4.71
N ARG A 62 -12.24 -8.93 -5.69
CA ARG A 62 -11.18 -9.61 -6.42
C ARG A 62 -10.30 -8.64 -7.21
N ALA A 63 -10.90 -7.70 -7.93
CA ALA A 63 -10.18 -6.71 -8.74
C ALA A 63 -9.32 -5.78 -7.87
N GLU A 64 -9.90 -5.26 -6.78
CA GLU A 64 -9.22 -4.35 -5.87
C GLU A 64 -8.02 -5.04 -5.19
N ALA A 65 -8.20 -6.27 -4.72
CA ALA A 65 -7.14 -7.04 -4.08
C ALA A 65 -6.00 -7.40 -5.04
N LYS A 66 -6.30 -7.68 -6.31
CA LYS A 66 -5.27 -7.87 -7.35
C LYS A 66 -4.48 -6.59 -7.59
N GLY A 67 -5.15 -5.45 -7.74
CA GLY A 67 -4.48 -4.16 -7.91
C GLY A 67 -3.56 -3.84 -6.72
N MET A 68 -4.04 -4.09 -5.49
CA MET A 68 -3.24 -3.95 -4.28
C MET A 68 -1.99 -4.84 -4.30
N ALA A 69 -2.15 -6.13 -4.61
CA ALA A 69 -1.04 -7.09 -4.70
C ALA A 69 -0.02 -6.68 -5.78
N GLU A 70 -0.47 -6.26 -6.97
CA GLU A 70 0.39 -5.84 -8.07
C GLU A 70 1.19 -4.57 -7.74
N ILE A 71 0.56 -3.60 -7.07
CA ILE A 71 1.20 -2.31 -6.74
C ILE A 71 2.18 -2.46 -5.56
N THR A 72 1.86 -3.31 -4.58
CA THR A 72 2.56 -3.34 -3.29
C THR A 72 3.33 -4.63 -3.01
N GLY A 73 3.11 -5.70 -3.77
CA GLY A 73 3.61 -7.04 -3.45
C GLY A 73 2.98 -7.64 -2.18
N CYS A 74 1.80 -7.18 -1.78
CA CYS A 74 1.13 -7.59 -0.56
C CYS A 74 0.64 -9.05 -0.65
N GLU A 75 1.35 -9.96 0.02
CA GLU A 75 0.96 -11.39 0.12
C GLU A 75 -0.43 -11.58 0.74
N VAL A 76 -0.82 -10.71 1.68
CA VAL A 76 -2.16 -10.74 2.31
C VAL A 76 -3.25 -10.45 1.29
N ALA A 77 -3.00 -9.55 0.32
CA ALA A 77 -3.94 -9.27 -0.76
C ALA A 77 -4.01 -10.44 -1.75
N GLU A 78 -2.90 -11.12 -2.03
CA GLU A 78 -2.92 -12.34 -2.85
C GLU A 78 -3.71 -13.48 -2.18
N ASP A 79 -3.52 -13.69 -0.89
CA ASP A 79 -4.29 -14.64 -0.09
C ASP A 79 -5.78 -14.32 -0.15
N PHE A 80 -6.14 -13.04 -0.01
CA PHE A 80 -7.53 -12.58 -0.14
C PHE A 80 -8.11 -12.91 -1.51
N VAL A 81 -7.36 -12.68 -2.60
CA VAL A 81 -7.79 -13.07 -3.95
C VAL A 81 -8.07 -14.56 -4.04
N ARG A 82 -7.21 -15.42 -3.47
CA ARG A 82 -7.39 -16.88 -3.48
C ARG A 82 -8.67 -17.29 -2.74
N ASP A 83 -8.95 -16.67 -1.59
CA ASP A 83 -10.14 -16.95 -0.80
C ASP A 83 -11.42 -16.48 -1.51
N VAL A 84 -11.40 -15.28 -2.10
CA VAL A 84 -12.52 -14.76 -2.90
C VAL A 84 -12.79 -15.64 -4.13
N ASP A 85 -11.74 -16.04 -4.85
CA ASP A 85 -11.83 -16.97 -5.99
C ASP A 85 -12.46 -18.31 -5.58
N ALA A 86 -12.07 -18.84 -4.41
CA ALA A 86 -12.62 -20.08 -3.89
C ALA A 86 -14.10 -19.92 -3.53
N GLU A 87 -14.48 -18.79 -2.95
CA GLU A 87 -15.85 -18.46 -2.58
C GLU A 87 -16.76 -18.32 -3.80
N ILE A 88 -16.31 -17.61 -4.85
CA ILE A 88 -17.03 -17.48 -6.12
C ILE A 88 -17.28 -18.87 -6.73
N ARG A 89 -16.24 -19.71 -6.83
CA ARG A 89 -16.39 -21.09 -7.34
C ARG A 89 -17.29 -21.96 -6.45
N GLY A 90 -17.30 -21.68 -5.15
CA GLY A 90 -18.10 -22.36 -4.15
C GLY A 90 -19.57 -21.96 -4.12
N GLY A 91 -19.95 -20.84 -4.77
CA GLY A 91 -21.32 -20.33 -4.84
C GLY A 91 -21.65 -19.23 -3.83
N GLY A 92 -20.68 -18.43 -3.39
CA GLY A 92 -20.92 -17.11 -2.77
C GLY A 92 -21.69 -17.12 -1.45
N ARG A 93 -21.42 -18.08 -0.56
CA ARG A 93 -22.19 -18.28 0.68
C ARG A 93 -21.66 -17.49 1.88
N ASP A 94 -20.40 -17.05 1.88
CA ASP A 94 -19.78 -16.50 3.08
C ASP A 94 -18.69 -15.43 2.83
N ALA A 95 -19.02 -14.46 1.97
CA ALA A 95 -18.14 -13.33 1.66
C ALA A 95 -17.82 -12.45 2.89
N HIS A 96 -18.79 -12.25 3.78
CA HIS A 96 -18.60 -11.46 5.01
C HIS A 96 -17.54 -12.06 5.95
N ARG A 97 -17.45 -13.39 6.06
CA ARG A 97 -16.38 -14.05 6.83
C ARG A 97 -15.01 -13.77 6.23
N ILE A 98 -14.90 -13.80 4.90
CA ILE A 98 -13.63 -13.50 4.21
C ILE A 98 -13.22 -12.07 4.53
N VAL A 99 -14.09 -11.08 4.29
CA VAL A 99 -13.76 -9.67 4.58
C VAL A 99 -13.37 -9.45 6.05
N SER A 100 -14.10 -10.07 6.98
CA SER A 100 -13.81 -9.96 8.42
C SER A 100 -12.45 -10.57 8.80
N ALA A 101 -12.09 -11.72 8.21
CA ALA A 101 -10.83 -12.39 8.48
C ALA A 101 -9.62 -11.55 8.06
N TYR A 102 -9.74 -10.77 7.00
CA TYR A 102 -8.64 -9.94 6.47
C TYR A 102 -8.61 -8.53 7.04
N LEU A 103 -9.72 -8.03 7.60
CA LEU A 103 -9.75 -6.74 8.28
C LEU A 103 -8.88 -6.71 9.55
N VAL A 104 -8.71 -7.86 10.20
CA VAL A 104 -7.89 -7.99 11.42
C VAL A 104 -6.43 -8.35 11.13
N ARG A 105 -6.08 -8.64 9.86
CA ARG A 105 -4.70 -8.94 9.45
C ARG A 105 -3.99 -7.64 9.07
N PRO A 106 -2.74 -7.43 9.50
CA PRO A 106 -1.94 -6.33 8.98
C PRO A 106 -1.77 -6.52 7.47
N ALA A 107 -2.25 -5.57 6.67
CA ALA A 107 -2.21 -5.66 5.21
C ALA A 107 -0.77 -5.58 4.67
N ILE A 108 0.06 -4.73 5.25
CA ILE A 108 1.47 -4.60 4.85
C ILE A 108 2.33 -4.74 6.10
N ASP A 109 3.04 -5.85 6.22
CA ASP A 109 4.04 -6.03 7.27
C ASP A 109 5.25 -5.14 6.98
N ASN A 110 5.28 -3.98 7.65
CA ASN A 110 6.45 -3.16 7.94
C ASN A 110 7.49 -2.99 6.80
N PRO A 111 7.31 -2.03 5.87
CA PRO A 111 8.26 -1.75 4.79
C PRO A 111 9.61 -1.20 5.29
N GLY A 112 9.69 -0.73 6.54
CA GLY A 112 10.91 -0.21 7.16
C GLY A 112 11.62 -1.17 8.12
N GLY A 113 11.02 -2.34 8.40
CA GLY A 113 11.49 -3.27 9.43
C GLY A 113 12.56 -4.25 8.97
N ASP A 114 12.51 -4.64 7.70
CA ASP A 114 13.36 -5.71 7.17
C ASP A 114 14.83 -5.30 6.95
N LEU A 115 15.14 -4.00 7.01
CA LEU A 115 16.53 -3.55 7.00
C LEU A 115 17.21 -3.73 8.38
N LYS A 116 16.48 -3.66 9.50
CA LYS A 116 17.09 -3.85 10.83
C LYS A 116 17.51 -5.31 11.09
N ARG A 117 16.93 -6.28 10.37
CA ARG A 117 17.27 -7.71 10.49
C ARG A 117 18.35 -8.19 9.51
N ARG A 118 18.70 -7.39 8.50
CA ARG A 118 19.71 -7.75 7.48
C ARG A 118 21.05 -7.05 7.65
N VAL A 119 21.19 -6.18 8.66
CA VAL A 119 22.41 -5.42 8.97
C VAL A 119 23.00 -5.79 10.35
N ASN A 120 22.61 -6.95 10.90
CA ASN A 120 23.26 -7.56 12.06
C ASN A 120 23.74 -8.97 11.71
#